data_AF-A0A2Z3J8Z3-F1
#
_entry.id   AF-A0A2Z3J8Z3-F1
#
_cell.length_a   1.000
_cell.length_b   1.000
_cell.length_c   1.000
_cell.angle_alpha   90.00
_cell.angle_beta   90.00
_cell.angle_gamma   90.00
#
_symmetry.space_group_name_H-M   'P 1'
#
loop_
_entity.id
_entity.type
_entity.pdbx_description
1 polymer ?
#
loop_
_entity_poly.entity_id
_entity_poly.type
_entity_poly.pdbx_seq_one_letter_code
_entity_poly.pdbx_strand_id
1 'polypeptide(L)'
;MQTDHLLDDIREVNLSYLLLMQRLINTDREAAMFRLKIDDEMADLLSRIPVSELARLARCNQLLCHFSLHDADQLHSLIRATGDDSMRQVHAAILLGSNERRAANDRRQGERRQGERRSHDQGPPGGVERRQDERRAEAGGRRQAPRRAADRNDDGETSQETRKADGQG
;
A
#
# COMPACT_ATOMS: atom_id res chain seq x y z
N MET A 1 9.00 18.23 -31.59
CA MET A 1 7.81 18.82 -32.26
C MET A 1 6.57 17.97 -32.02
N GLN A 2 6.42 16.78 -32.62
CA GLN A 2 5.20 15.97 -32.45
C GLN A 2 4.91 15.57 -30.98
N THR A 3 5.96 15.35 -30.19
CA THR A 3 5.87 15.15 -28.73
C THR A 3 5.41 16.39 -27.96
N ASP A 4 5.71 17.58 -28.47
CA ASP A 4 5.52 18.83 -27.75
C ASP A 4 4.05 19.26 -27.83
N HIS A 5 3.43 19.06 -29.01
CA HIS A 5 1.98 19.17 -29.19
C HIS A 5 1.22 18.24 -28.22
N LEU A 6 1.62 16.98 -28.09
CA LEU A 6 1.01 16.04 -27.13
C LEU A 6 1.15 16.52 -25.66
N LEU A 7 2.24 17.20 -25.32
CA LEU A 7 2.40 17.80 -23.99
C LEU A 7 1.50 19.03 -23.80
N ASP A 8 1.22 19.79 -24.86
CA ASP A 8 0.27 20.90 -24.80
C ASP A 8 -1.19 20.41 -24.75
N ASP A 9 -1.55 19.34 -25.47
CA ASP A 9 -2.85 18.66 -25.36
C ASP A 9 -3.12 18.20 -23.92
N ILE A 10 -2.11 17.57 -23.27
CA ILE A 10 -2.18 17.15 -21.86
C ILE A 10 -2.42 18.35 -20.93
N ARG A 11 -1.80 19.51 -21.21
CA ARG A 11 -1.96 20.74 -20.41
C ARG A 11 -3.36 21.33 -20.55
N GLU A 12 -3.91 21.35 -21.76
CA GLU A 12 -5.27 21.84 -22.01
C GLU A 12 -6.31 20.94 -21.34
N VAL A 13 -6.18 19.61 -21.43
CA VAL A 13 -7.04 18.66 -20.73
C VAL A 13 -6.93 18.82 -19.21
N ASN A 14 -5.71 18.94 -18.67
CA ASN A 14 -5.49 19.12 -17.23
C ASN A 14 -6.12 20.42 -16.71
N LEU A 15 -5.92 21.55 -17.40
CA LEU A 15 -6.49 22.83 -16.99
C LEU A 15 -8.02 22.82 -17.10
N SER A 16 -8.56 22.27 -18.20
CA SER A 16 -10.01 22.15 -18.40
C SER A 16 -10.67 21.28 -17.32
N TYR A 17 -10.01 20.19 -16.92
CA TYR A 17 -10.47 19.33 -15.82
C TYR A 17 -10.46 20.07 -14.48
N LEU A 18 -9.36 20.72 -14.10
CA LEU A 18 -9.27 21.48 -12.83
C LEU A 18 -10.31 22.61 -12.74
N LEU A 19 -10.55 23.34 -13.84
CA LEU A 19 -11.58 24.38 -13.91
C LEU A 19 -13.01 23.82 -13.86
N LEU A 20 -13.23 22.61 -14.40
CA LEU A 20 -14.50 21.90 -14.26
C LEU A 20 -14.71 21.43 -12.81
N MET A 21 -13.67 20.96 -12.12
CA MET A 21 -13.76 20.58 -10.70
C MET A 21 -14.23 21.77 -9.83
N GLN A 22 -13.58 22.94 -9.97
CA GLN A 22 -14.01 24.16 -9.26
C GLN A 22 -15.46 24.53 -9.59
N ARG A 23 -15.85 24.49 -10.87
CA ARG A 23 -17.22 24.83 -11.28
C ARG A 23 -18.25 23.89 -10.65
N LEU A 24 -17.98 22.58 -10.62
CA LEU A 24 -18.85 21.59 -9.98
C LEU A 24 -18.98 21.86 -8.47
N ILE A 25 -17.85 22.00 -7.76
CA ILE A 25 -17.81 22.26 -6.31
C ILE A 25 -18.60 23.53 -5.95
N ASN A 26 -18.44 24.59 -6.75
CA ASN A 26 -19.13 25.87 -6.55
C ASN A 26 -20.61 25.87 -6.98
N THR A 27 -21.10 24.82 -7.66
CA THR A 27 -22.51 24.68 -8.07
C THR A 27 -23.29 23.79 -7.11
N ASP A 28 -22.71 22.64 -6.72
CA ASP A 28 -23.32 21.62 -5.89
C ASP A 28 -22.21 20.80 -5.23
N ARG A 29 -21.80 21.19 -4.02
CA ARG A 29 -20.61 20.64 -3.35
C ARG A 29 -20.76 19.14 -3.03
N GLU A 30 -21.93 18.70 -2.58
CA GLU A 30 -22.17 17.28 -2.24
C GLU A 30 -22.09 16.39 -3.47
N ALA A 31 -22.84 16.72 -4.54
CA ALA A 31 -22.81 15.91 -5.73
C ALA A 31 -21.54 16.14 -6.58
N ALA A 32 -20.79 17.23 -6.36
CA ALA A 32 -19.44 17.37 -6.89
C ALA A 32 -18.45 16.42 -6.19
N MET A 33 -18.44 16.34 -4.85
CA MET A 33 -17.60 15.39 -4.10
C MET A 33 -17.87 13.95 -4.55
N PHE A 34 -19.15 13.58 -4.70
CA PHE A 34 -19.55 12.29 -5.24
C PHE A 34 -19.02 12.05 -6.67
N ARG A 35 -19.30 12.95 -7.62
CA ARG A 35 -18.89 12.80 -9.04
C ARG A 35 -17.36 12.79 -9.22
N LEU A 36 -16.64 13.57 -8.44
CA LEU A 36 -15.18 13.70 -8.50
C LEU A 36 -14.43 12.67 -7.64
N LYS A 37 -15.14 11.94 -6.78
CA LYS A 37 -14.61 10.93 -5.85
C LYS A 37 -13.56 11.51 -4.88
N ILE A 38 -13.78 12.75 -4.46
CA ILE A 38 -12.93 13.52 -3.52
C ILE A 38 -13.61 13.66 -2.16
N ASP A 39 -12.81 13.92 -1.13
CA ASP A 39 -13.28 14.25 0.23
C ASP A 39 -13.48 15.75 0.44
N ASP A 40 -13.95 16.08 1.64
CA ASP A 40 -14.32 17.42 2.09
C ASP A 40 -13.11 18.38 2.09
N GLU A 41 -11.95 17.90 2.54
CA GLU A 41 -10.70 18.66 2.60
C GLU A 41 -10.18 18.98 1.19
N MET A 42 -10.20 18.01 0.27
CA MET A 42 -9.84 18.21 -1.12
C MET A 42 -10.80 19.16 -1.85
N ALA A 43 -12.11 19.09 -1.57
CA ALA A 43 -13.09 20.02 -2.14
C ALA A 43 -12.87 21.46 -1.65
N ASP A 44 -12.59 21.64 -0.36
CA ASP A 44 -12.26 22.95 0.21
C ASP A 44 -10.94 23.51 -0.29
N LEU A 45 -9.92 22.67 -0.45
CA LEU A 45 -8.63 23.06 -1.04
C LEU A 45 -8.81 23.48 -2.50
N LEU A 46 -9.49 22.67 -3.32
CA LEU A 46 -9.75 22.97 -4.73
C LEU A 46 -10.57 24.25 -4.94
N SER A 47 -11.57 24.54 -4.09
CA SER A 47 -12.37 25.78 -4.21
C SER A 47 -11.59 27.06 -3.91
N ARG A 48 -10.47 26.96 -3.17
CA ARG A 48 -9.66 28.11 -2.72
C ARG A 48 -8.45 28.42 -3.61
N ILE A 49 -7.98 27.45 -4.41
CA ILE A 49 -6.79 27.64 -5.27
C ILE A 49 -7.10 28.65 -6.41
N PRO A 50 -6.25 29.67 -6.64
CA PRO A 50 -6.44 30.61 -7.74
C PRO A 50 -6.18 29.96 -9.10
N VAL A 51 -6.89 30.40 -10.14
CA VAL A 51 -6.77 29.87 -11.52
C VAL A 51 -5.34 29.91 -12.06
N SER A 52 -4.52 30.89 -11.64
CA SER A 52 -3.10 30.99 -12.01
C SER A 52 -2.21 29.89 -11.41
N GLU A 53 -2.65 29.26 -10.33
CA GLU A 53 -2.00 28.11 -9.71
C GLU A 53 -2.54 26.78 -10.25
N LEU A 54 -3.83 26.69 -10.58
CA LEU A 54 -4.36 25.57 -11.39
C LEU A 54 -3.68 25.49 -12.77
N ALA A 55 -3.48 26.63 -13.44
CA ALA A 55 -2.72 26.73 -14.68
C ALA A 55 -1.23 26.38 -14.50
N ARG A 56 -0.67 26.52 -13.29
CA ARG A 56 0.69 26.06 -12.98
C ARG A 56 0.72 24.54 -12.76
N LEU A 57 -0.25 24.00 -12.04
CA LEU A 57 -0.40 22.56 -11.81
C LEU A 57 -0.63 21.79 -13.11
N ALA A 58 -1.48 22.32 -14.00
CA ALA A 58 -1.78 21.74 -15.30
C ALA A 58 -0.57 21.59 -16.23
N ARG A 59 0.54 22.30 -15.97
CA ARG A 59 1.81 22.17 -16.72
C ARG A 59 2.55 20.85 -16.51
N CYS A 60 2.06 19.97 -15.64
CA CYS A 60 2.62 18.63 -15.49
C CYS A 60 2.46 17.81 -16.79
N ASN A 61 3.48 17.02 -17.13
CA ASN A 61 3.50 16.18 -18.33
C ASN A 61 2.75 14.84 -18.12
N GLN A 62 1.72 14.82 -17.27
CA GLN A 62 0.94 13.65 -16.87
C GLN A 62 -0.53 14.06 -16.73
N LEU A 63 -1.47 13.18 -17.03
CA LEU A 63 -2.89 13.47 -16.86
C LEU A 63 -3.28 13.47 -15.37
N LEU A 64 -3.95 14.53 -14.93
CA LEU A 64 -4.49 14.69 -13.58
C LEU A 64 -5.86 14.03 -13.42
N CYS A 65 -6.60 13.86 -14.51
CA CYS A 65 -7.83 13.07 -14.55
C CYS A 65 -7.50 11.58 -14.67
N HIS A 66 -8.27 10.72 -14.00
CA HIS A 66 -8.10 9.26 -14.05
C HIS A 66 -9.30 8.58 -14.70
N PHE A 67 -9.04 7.60 -15.56
CA PHE A 67 -10.10 6.83 -16.21
C PHE A 67 -10.77 5.91 -15.18
N SER A 68 -12.08 6.08 -14.98
CA SER A 68 -12.82 5.45 -13.87
C SER A 68 -13.37 4.04 -14.18
N LEU A 69 -13.05 3.49 -15.35
CA LEU A 69 -13.29 2.09 -15.71
C LEU A 69 -11.95 1.35 -15.60
N HIS A 70 -11.91 0.27 -14.82
CA HIS A 70 -10.65 -0.38 -14.41
C HIS A 70 -10.32 -1.66 -15.20
N ASP A 71 -11.24 -2.15 -16.03
CA ASP A 71 -11.04 -3.29 -16.92
C ASP A 71 -11.78 -3.10 -18.26
N ALA A 72 -11.45 -3.94 -19.24
CA ALA A 72 -12.02 -3.87 -20.58
C ALA A 72 -13.48 -4.38 -20.64
N ASP A 73 -13.89 -5.25 -19.71
CA ASP A 73 -15.23 -5.83 -19.69
C ASP A 73 -16.29 -4.81 -19.24
N GLN A 74 -15.94 -3.91 -18.30
CA GLN A 74 -16.75 -2.74 -17.96
C GLN A 74 -16.98 -1.84 -19.18
N LEU A 75 -15.92 -1.55 -19.95
CA LEU A 75 -16.00 -0.73 -21.16
C LEU A 75 -16.81 -1.44 -22.26
N HIS A 76 -16.59 -2.73 -22.49
CA HIS A 76 -17.39 -3.53 -23.41
C HIS A 76 -18.86 -3.63 -22.97
N SER A 77 -19.15 -3.74 -21.67
CA SER A 77 -20.53 -3.73 -21.14
C SER A 77 -21.24 -2.42 -21.47
N LEU A 78 -20.58 -1.28 -21.31
CA LEU A 78 -21.15 0.05 -21.59
C LEU A 78 -21.33 0.33 -23.09
N ILE A 79 -20.38 -0.12 -23.92
CA ILE A 79 -20.48 0.00 -25.38
C ILE A 79 -21.58 -0.93 -25.93
N ARG A 80 -21.69 -2.16 -25.40
CA ARG A 80 -22.65 -3.18 -25.86
C ARG A 80 -24.00 -3.16 -25.13
N ALA A 81 -24.25 -2.20 -24.24
CA ALA A 81 -25.53 -2.03 -23.57
C ALA A 81 -26.61 -1.63 -24.59
N THR A 82 -27.35 -2.62 -25.10
CA THR A 82 -28.48 -2.44 -26.00
C THR A 82 -29.71 -2.00 -25.22
N GLY A 83 -30.10 -0.74 -25.38
CA GLY A 83 -31.26 -0.13 -24.73
C GLY A 83 -31.33 1.36 -25.06
N ASP A 84 -32.34 2.04 -24.52
CA ASP A 84 -32.45 3.49 -24.59
C ASP A 84 -31.27 4.18 -23.87
N ASP A 85 -30.88 5.38 -24.32
CA ASP A 85 -29.73 6.11 -23.77
C ASP A 85 -29.90 6.46 -22.29
N SER A 86 -31.14 6.63 -21.81
CA SER A 86 -31.43 6.78 -20.37
C SER A 86 -31.00 5.55 -19.56
N MET A 87 -31.28 4.34 -20.06
CA MET A 87 -30.90 3.08 -19.42
C MET A 87 -29.37 2.88 -19.45
N ARG A 88 -28.72 3.26 -20.54
CA ARG A 88 -27.26 3.23 -20.69
C ARG A 88 -26.57 4.18 -19.70
N GLN A 89 -27.14 5.37 -19.49
CA GLN A 89 -26.65 6.34 -18.50
C GLN A 89 -26.78 5.83 -17.05
N VAL A 90 -27.90 5.17 -16.71
CA VAL A 90 -28.08 4.55 -15.39
C VAL A 90 -27.10 3.39 -15.15
N HIS A 91 -26.87 2.53 -16.16
CA HIS A 91 -25.88 1.44 -16.08
C HIS A 91 -24.46 1.98 -15.85
N ALA A 92 -24.09 3.08 -16.53
CA ALA A 92 -22.82 3.78 -16.31
C ALA A 92 -22.68 4.29 -14.87
N ALA A 93 -23.70 4.95 -14.33
CA ALA A 93 -23.68 5.47 -12.96
C ALA A 93 -23.52 4.35 -11.92
N ILE A 94 -24.22 3.22 -12.10
CA ILE A 94 -24.15 2.06 -11.19
C ILE A 94 -22.75 1.43 -11.21
N LEU A 95 -22.19 1.16 -12.41
CA LEU A 95 -20.83 0.61 -12.53
C LEU A 95 -19.78 1.53 -11.90
N LEU A 96 -19.78 2.82 -12.27
CA LEU A 96 -18.81 3.80 -11.79
C LEU A 96 -18.87 4.01 -10.25
N GLY A 97 -20.06 3.98 -9.66
CA GLY A 97 -20.25 4.04 -8.20
C GLY A 97 -19.91 2.73 -7.48
N SER A 98 -20.10 1.58 -8.12
CA SER A 98 -19.71 0.29 -7.53
C SER A 98 -18.19 0.15 -7.35
N ASN A 99 -17.39 0.71 -8.28
CA ASN A 99 -15.93 0.73 -8.22
C ASN A 99 -15.42 1.49 -6.98
N GLU A 100 -16.09 2.57 -6.56
CA GLU A 100 -15.75 3.35 -5.36
C GLU A 100 -15.83 2.50 -4.09
N ARG A 101 -16.95 1.78 -3.91
CA ARG A 101 -17.16 0.90 -2.76
C ARG A 101 -16.09 -0.19 -2.67
N ARG A 102 -15.65 -0.72 -3.82
CA ARG A 102 -14.57 -1.70 -3.90
C ARG A 102 -13.23 -1.09 -3.49
N ALA A 103 -12.80 -0.01 -4.16
CA ALA A 103 -11.54 0.68 -3.87
C ALA A 103 -11.44 1.27 -2.45
N ALA A 104 -12.57 1.64 -1.83
CA ALA A 104 -12.62 2.08 -0.43
C ALA A 104 -12.55 0.89 0.55
N ASN A 105 -13.18 -0.24 0.23
CA ASN A 105 -13.12 -1.45 1.06
C ASN A 105 -11.73 -2.11 1.01
N ASP A 106 -11.06 -2.09 -0.14
CA ASP A 106 -9.72 -2.66 -0.31
C ASP A 106 -8.66 -1.86 0.46
N ARG A 107 -8.77 -0.51 0.49
CA ARG A 107 -7.96 0.36 1.37
C ARG A 107 -8.13 -0.03 2.85
N ARG A 108 -9.38 -0.12 3.33
CA ARG A 108 -9.71 -0.51 4.72
C ARG A 108 -9.24 -1.92 5.09
N GLN A 109 -9.15 -2.84 4.13
CA GLN A 109 -8.56 -4.17 4.34
C GLN A 109 -7.03 -4.13 4.39
N GLY A 110 -6.39 -3.30 3.56
CA GLY A 110 -4.94 -3.07 3.61
C GLY A 110 -4.49 -2.48 4.95
N GLU A 111 -5.23 -1.51 5.48
CA GLU A 111 -5.01 -0.90 6.80
C GLU A 111 -5.10 -1.93 7.94
N ARG A 112 -6.15 -2.75 7.96
CA ARG A 112 -6.32 -3.83 8.96
C ARG A 112 -5.14 -4.81 8.96
N ARG A 113 -4.74 -5.27 7.77
CA ARG A 113 -3.59 -6.17 7.58
C ARG A 113 -2.24 -5.56 7.94
N GLN A 114 -2.13 -4.23 8.01
CA GLN A 114 -0.94 -3.54 8.54
C GLN A 114 -1.01 -3.35 10.05
N GLY A 115 -2.20 -3.07 10.60
CA GLY A 115 -2.43 -3.02 12.05
C GLY A 115 -2.12 -4.35 12.72
N GLU A 116 -2.68 -5.45 12.21
CA GLU A 116 -2.46 -6.82 12.72
C GLU A 116 -0.98 -7.21 12.75
N ARG A 117 -0.19 -6.77 11.76
CA ARG A 117 1.27 -7.00 11.73
C ARG A 117 2.01 -6.19 12.80
N ARG A 118 1.62 -4.93 13.01
CA ARG A 118 2.19 -4.09 14.09
C ARG A 118 1.79 -4.61 15.49
N SER A 119 0.64 -5.27 15.62
CA SER A 119 0.24 -5.96 16.86
C SER A 119 1.04 -7.24 17.12
N HIS A 120 1.48 -7.96 16.09
CA HIS A 120 2.26 -9.21 16.24
C HIS A 120 3.74 -8.97 16.58
N ASP A 121 4.27 -7.78 16.33
CA ASP A 121 5.68 -7.40 16.57
C ASP A 121 5.93 -6.92 18.02
N GLN A 122 4.87 -6.65 18.79
CA GLN A 122 4.97 -6.32 20.21
C GLN A 122 4.94 -7.59 21.07
N GLY A 123 6.11 -8.21 21.24
CA GLY A 123 6.32 -9.28 22.22
C GLY A 123 6.02 -8.82 23.67
N PRO A 124 5.67 -9.74 24.59
CA PRO A 124 5.20 -9.41 25.93
C PRO A 124 6.30 -8.72 26.78
N PRO A 125 5.99 -7.59 27.45
CA PRO A 125 6.98 -6.84 28.22
C PRO A 125 7.25 -7.43 29.61
N GLY A 126 8.49 -7.91 29.83
CA GLY A 126 9.08 -8.17 31.15
C GLY A 126 8.84 -9.58 31.71
N GLY A 127 9.85 -10.14 32.41
CA GLY A 127 9.69 -11.48 33.01
C GLY A 127 10.84 -12.13 33.80
N VAL A 128 12.10 -11.68 33.69
CA VAL A 128 13.24 -12.36 34.37
C VAL A 128 14.19 -11.37 35.08
N GLU A 129 13.70 -10.73 36.13
CA GLU A 129 14.54 -9.98 37.07
C GLU A 129 14.18 -10.35 38.52
N ARG A 130 14.79 -11.43 39.04
CA ARG A 130 14.64 -11.85 40.45
C ARG A 130 15.93 -12.52 40.97
N ARG A 131 16.38 -12.06 42.14
CA ARG A 131 17.34 -12.72 43.06
C ARG A 131 18.81 -12.80 42.62
N GLN A 132 19.49 -11.64 42.61
CA GLN A 132 20.90 -11.56 43.02
C GLN A 132 21.02 -10.84 44.36
N ASP A 133 20.53 -11.45 45.46
CA ASP A 133 20.66 -10.85 46.80
C ASP A 133 20.46 -11.88 47.94
N GLU A 134 21.18 -13.01 47.93
CA GLU A 134 21.11 -13.97 49.05
C GLU A 134 22.31 -14.95 49.14
N ARG A 135 23.55 -14.42 49.24
CA ARG A 135 24.73 -15.11 49.86
C ARG A 135 25.99 -14.21 49.91
N ARG A 136 26.02 -13.25 50.85
CA ARG A 136 27.24 -12.53 51.27
C ARG A 136 27.47 -12.67 52.78
N ALA A 137 27.55 -13.91 53.24
CA ALA A 137 27.98 -14.32 54.58
C ALA A 137 28.74 -15.66 54.46
N GLU A 138 29.49 -16.02 55.51
CA GLU A 138 30.38 -17.20 55.57
C GLU A 138 31.56 -17.12 54.57
N ALA A 139 32.68 -16.49 54.94
CA ALA A 139 33.74 -16.96 55.84
C ALA A 139 34.84 -17.76 55.11
N GLY A 140 36.09 -17.29 55.21
CA GLY A 140 37.20 -17.80 54.40
C GLY A 140 37.94 -19.00 55.01
N GLY A 141 38.50 -19.87 54.15
CA GLY A 141 39.21 -21.06 54.59
C GLY A 141 40.12 -21.71 53.54
N ARG A 142 41.41 -21.33 53.57
CA ARG A 142 42.61 -22.16 53.26
C ARG A 142 42.58 -23.14 52.06
N ARG A 143 43.49 -22.85 51.10
CA ARG A 143 44.47 -23.79 50.49
C ARG A 143 44.09 -25.29 50.36
N GLN A 144 43.95 -25.80 49.13
CA GLN A 144 44.94 -26.69 48.49
C GLN A 144 44.47 -27.19 47.10
N ALA A 145 45.44 -27.42 46.19
CA ALA A 145 45.32 -28.38 45.11
C ALA A 145 45.98 -29.70 45.57
N PRO A 146 45.60 -30.88 45.04
CA PRO A 146 46.45 -31.47 44.00
C PRO A 146 45.80 -32.43 42.97
N ARG A 147 46.28 -32.32 41.72
CA ARG A 147 46.79 -33.42 40.84
C ARG A 147 45.92 -34.65 40.44
N ARG A 148 45.89 -34.83 39.10
CA ARG A 148 46.25 -36.04 38.29
C ARG A 148 45.20 -37.10 37.89
N ALA A 149 45.35 -37.50 36.62
CA ALA A 149 44.94 -38.77 35.96
C ALA A 149 43.42 -39.00 35.80
N ALA A 150 42.93 -39.77 34.82
CA ALA A 150 43.57 -40.59 33.76
C ALA A 150 42.72 -40.44 32.45
N ASP A 151 43.26 -40.40 31.22
CA ASP A 151 43.88 -41.47 30.39
C ASP A 151 42.88 -42.18 29.44
N ARG A 152 43.33 -42.48 28.20
CA ARG A 152 42.66 -43.17 27.05
C ARG A 152 41.62 -42.35 26.24
N ASN A 153 41.48 -42.45 24.90
CA ASN A 153 41.61 -43.56 23.90
C ASN A 153 40.40 -44.52 23.90
N ASP A 154 39.82 -45.06 22.81
CA ASP A 154 39.78 -44.81 21.33
C ASP A 154 38.33 -45.24 20.87
N ASP A 155 37.82 -45.29 19.62
CA ASP A 155 38.33 -45.13 18.24
C ASP A 155 37.13 -44.79 17.27
N GLY A 156 37.34 -44.71 15.94
CA GLY A 156 36.29 -44.63 14.89
C GLY A 156 36.27 -43.28 14.12
N GLU A 157 36.63 -43.11 12.84
CA GLU A 157 36.51 -43.96 11.62
C GLU A 157 35.04 -44.23 11.19
N THR A 158 34.60 -44.06 9.92
CA THR A 158 35.26 -43.66 8.64
C THR A 158 34.23 -43.10 7.62
N SER A 159 34.70 -42.47 6.52
CA SER A 159 34.01 -42.23 5.22
C SER A 159 32.80 -41.25 5.21
N GLN A 160 32.60 -40.31 4.27
CA GLN A 160 32.99 -40.04 2.87
C GLN A 160 32.29 -40.84 1.75
N GLU A 161 32.03 -40.11 0.64
CA GLU A 161 31.43 -40.52 -0.64
C GLU A 161 29.95 -40.98 -0.60
N THR A 162 29.15 -40.86 -1.69
CA THR A 162 29.46 -40.70 -3.12
C THR A 162 28.74 -39.52 -3.81
N ARG A 163 29.15 -39.23 -5.07
CA ARG A 163 28.50 -38.29 -6.00
C ARG A 163 27.65 -39.01 -7.04
N LYS A 164 26.54 -38.38 -7.47
CA LYS A 164 26.04 -38.22 -8.87
C LYS A 164 24.60 -37.66 -8.81
N ALA A 165 24.11 -36.73 -9.63
CA ALA A 165 24.40 -36.30 -11.00
C ALA A 165 23.92 -37.28 -12.08
N ASP A 166 22.71 -37.02 -12.59
CA ASP A 166 22.25 -37.46 -13.91
C ASP A 166 21.22 -36.46 -14.46
N GLY A 167 21.05 -36.45 -15.78
CA GLY A 167 20.09 -35.59 -16.48
C GLY A 167 19.74 -36.14 -17.87
N GLN A 168 18.46 -36.03 -18.23
CA GLN A 168 17.83 -36.43 -19.49
C GLN A 168 16.47 -35.70 -19.56
N GLY A 169 15.88 -35.46 -20.73
CA GLY A 169 16.35 -35.77 -22.09
C GLY A 169 15.30 -35.35 -23.11
#